data_AF-A0A5C4S2E8-F1
#
_entry.id   AF-A0A5C4S2E8-F1
#
_cell.length_a   1.000
_cell.length_b   1.000
_cell.length_c   1.000
_cell.angle_alpha   90.00
_cell.angle_beta   90.00
_cell.angle_gamma   90.00
#
_symmetry.space_group_name_H-M   'P 1'
#
loop_
_entity.id
_entity.type
_entity.pdbx_description
1 polymer ?
#
loop_
_entity_poly.entity_id
_entity_poly.type
_entity_poly.pdbx_seq_one_letter_code
_entity_poly.pdbx_strand_id
1 'polypeptide(L)'
;MQKGQAGVSGWAESTTHKLLAGAHVHGSLEALVNVVFGYLLCRFGKNSELLARIASWLLLVGMLHSGGAYLAGLGITGAKLLAPLGAVSLIGGIVCMVPVLAKADLG
;
A
#
# COMPACT_ATOMS: atom_id res chain seq x y z
N MET A 1 21.94 -13.07 35.00
CA MET A 1 21.53 -12.93 33.58
C MET A 1 20.57 -11.76 33.47
N GLN A 2 21.03 -10.54 33.14
CA GLN A 2 20.16 -9.35 33.07
C GLN A 2 20.68 -8.27 32.11
N LYS A 3 21.37 -8.66 31.03
CA LYS A 3 21.88 -7.73 29.99
C LYS A 3 20.99 -7.64 28.73
N GLY A 4 19.96 -8.50 28.63
CA GLY A 4 19.09 -8.58 27.44
C GLY A 4 17.79 -7.77 27.50
N GLN A 5 17.26 -7.46 28.69
CA GLN A 5 15.93 -6.81 28.80
C GLN A 5 15.98 -5.28 28.63
N ALA A 6 17.05 -4.62 29.07
CA ALA A 6 17.18 -3.16 28.97
C ALA A 6 17.36 -2.65 27.53
N GLY A 7 17.92 -3.46 26.62
CA GLY A 7 18.08 -3.11 25.21
C GLY A 7 16.79 -3.25 24.40
N VAL A 8 15.95 -4.24 24.75
CA VAL A 8 14.67 -4.50 24.05
C VAL A 8 13.62 -3.46 24.42
N SER A 9 13.56 -3.04 25.69
CA SER A 9 12.62 -1.99 26.13
C SER A 9 12.92 -0.64 25.47
N GLY A 10 14.20 -0.26 25.38
CA GLY A 10 14.61 0.99 24.71
C GLY A 10 14.39 0.98 23.20
N TRP A 11 14.53 -0.18 22.54
CA TRP A 11 14.25 -0.30 21.11
C TRP A 11 12.75 -0.23 20.81
N ALA A 12 11.91 -0.90 21.60
CA ALA A 12 10.46 -0.90 21.42
C ALA A 12 9.84 0.50 21.53
N GLU A 13 10.42 1.38 22.36
CA GLU A 13 9.97 2.76 22.52
C GLU A 13 10.58 3.74 21.51
N SER A 14 11.59 3.31 20.75
CA SER A 14 12.30 4.17 19.80
C SER A 14 11.40 4.69 18.69
N THR A 15 11.67 5.92 18.23
CA THR A 15 10.95 6.54 17.10
C THR A 15 11.02 5.67 15.84
N THR A 16 12.17 5.06 15.58
CA THR A 16 12.38 4.14 14.45
C THR A 16 11.46 2.92 14.53
N HIS A 17 11.33 2.29 15.70
CA HIS A 17 10.44 1.15 15.88
C HIS A 17 8.97 1.53 15.61
N LYS A 18 8.51 2.68 16.13
CA LYS A 18 7.15 3.19 15.88
C LYS A 18 6.90 3.46 14.40
N LEU A 19 7.87 4.04 13.69
CA LEU A 19 7.77 4.30 12.26
C LEU A 19 7.70 3.00 11.44
N LEU A 20 8.56 2.01 11.77
CA LEU A 20 8.53 0.70 11.11
C LEU A 20 7.24 -0.05 11.40
N ALA A 21 6.75 -0.05 12.64
CA ALA A 21 5.49 -0.67 13.01
C ALA A 21 4.32 -0.03 12.23
N GLY A 22 4.29 1.30 12.14
CA GLY A 22 3.31 2.01 11.32
C GLY A 22 3.38 1.64 9.84
N ALA A 23 4.58 1.64 9.25
CA ALA A 23 4.78 1.26 7.85
C ALA A 23 4.42 -0.22 7.59
N HIS A 24 4.65 -1.11 8.57
CA HIS A 24 4.29 -2.52 8.47
C HIS A 24 2.76 -2.73 8.44
N VAL A 25 2.03 -2.06 9.35
CA VAL A 25 0.56 -2.12 9.37
C VAL A 25 -0.02 -1.54 8.08
N HIS A 26 0.49 -0.39 7.63
CA HIS A 26 0.01 0.24 6.39
C HIS A 26 0.29 -0.62 5.16
N GLY A 27 1.49 -1.21 5.08
CA GLY A 27 1.85 -2.11 3.98
C GLY A 27 1.01 -3.39 3.96
N SER A 28 0.64 -3.91 5.13
CA SER A 28 -0.27 -5.06 5.24
C SER A 28 -1.68 -4.72 4.74
N LEU A 29 -2.18 -3.52 5.05
CA LEU A 29 -3.47 -3.03 4.56
C LEU A 29 -3.46 -2.83 3.04
N GLU A 30 -2.40 -2.21 2.50
CA GLU A 30 -2.24 -2.03 1.05
C GLU A 30 -2.16 -3.35 0.28
N ALA A 31 -1.48 -4.35 0.85
CA ALA A 31 -1.42 -5.69 0.28
C ALA A 31 -2.81 -6.33 0.24
N LEU A 32 -3.58 -6.23 1.34
CA LEU A 32 -4.96 -6.71 1.38
C LEU A 32 -5.83 -6.00 0.33
N VAL A 33 -5.72 -4.67 0.23
CA VAL A 33 -6.42 -3.85 -0.77
C VAL A 33 -6.09 -4.32 -2.19
N ASN A 34 -4.81 -4.58 -2.50
CA ASN A 34 -4.39 -5.09 -3.79
C ASN A 34 -4.94 -6.49 -4.08
N VAL A 35 -4.97 -7.39 -3.10
CA VAL A 35 -5.56 -8.73 -3.25
C VAL A 35 -7.06 -8.64 -3.54
N VAL A 36 -7.79 -7.84 -2.76
CA VAL A 36 -9.23 -7.66 -2.92
C VAL A 36 -9.57 -7.04 -4.27
N PHE A 37 -8.91 -5.93 -4.63
CA PHE A 37 -9.16 -5.29 -5.92
C PHE A 37 -8.64 -6.09 -7.10
N GLY A 38 -7.54 -6.83 -6.95
CA GLY A 38 -7.05 -7.76 -7.95
C GLY A 38 -8.09 -8.85 -8.26
N TYR A 39 -8.70 -9.43 -7.23
CA TYR A 39 -9.81 -10.36 -7.40
C TYR A 39 -11.01 -9.71 -8.13
N LEU A 40 -11.40 -8.51 -7.72
CA LEU A 40 -12.50 -7.77 -8.36
C LEU A 40 -12.21 -7.44 -9.83
N LEU A 41 -10.97 -7.08 -10.16
CA LEU A 41 -10.52 -6.84 -11.53
C LEU A 41 -10.62 -8.10 -12.38
N CYS A 42 -10.21 -9.26 -11.86
CA CYS A 42 -10.37 -10.54 -12.55
C CYS A 42 -11.85 -10.89 -12.79
N ARG A 43 -12.74 -10.56 -11.84
CA ARG A 43 -14.16 -10.92 -11.92
C ARG A 43 -14.98 -9.99 -12.81
N PHE A 44 -14.65 -8.69 -12.83
CA PHE A 44 -15.49 -7.62 -13.39
C PHE A 44 -14.81 -6.78 -14.48
N GLY A 45 -13.49 -6.90 -14.64
CA GLY A 45 -12.71 -6.10 -15.61
C GLY A 45 -13.03 -6.35 -17.08
N LYS A 46 -13.77 -7.42 -17.41
CA LYS A 46 -14.08 -7.82 -18.80
C LYS A 46 -14.87 -6.76 -19.57
N ASN A 47 -15.76 -6.02 -18.90
CA ASN A 47 -16.60 -4.99 -19.54
C ASN A 47 -15.86 -3.65 -19.72
N SER A 48 -14.65 -3.51 -19.18
CA SER A 48 -13.88 -2.26 -19.21
C SER A 48 -12.38 -2.53 -19.12
N GLU A 49 -11.85 -3.31 -20.07
CA GLU A 49 -10.49 -3.84 -20.05
C GLU A 49 -9.41 -2.75 -19.91
N LEU A 50 -9.53 -1.64 -20.64
CA LEU A 50 -8.59 -0.53 -20.54
C LEU A 50 -8.58 0.08 -19.13
N LEU A 51 -9.76 0.33 -18.57
CA LEU A 51 -9.93 0.91 -17.25
C LEU A 51 -9.44 -0.05 -16.15
N ALA A 52 -9.71 -1.34 -16.31
CA ALA A 52 -9.23 -2.40 -15.44
C ALA A 52 -7.69 -2.50 -15.45
N ARG A 53 -7.06 -2.38 -16.63
CA ARG A 53 -5.60 -2.32 -16.75
C ARG A 53 -5.00 -1.10 -16.06
N ILE A 54 -5.59 0.08 -16.27
CA ILE A 54 -5.13 1.32 -15.62
C ILE A 54 -5.26 1.19 -14.10
N ALA A 55 -6.42 0.72 -13.60
CA ALA A 55 -6.65 0.50 -12.17
C ALA A 55 -5.63 -0.49 -11.58
N SER A 56 -5.34 -1.60 -12.28
CA SER A 56 -4.34 -2.58 -11.84
C SER A 56 -2.96 -1.96 -11.69
N TRP A 57 -2.50 -1.17 -12.66
CA TRP A 57 -1.20 -0.51 -12.58
C TRP A 57 -1.16 0.53 -11.46
N LEU A 58 -2.22 1.31 -11.30
CA LEU A 58 -2.31 2.34 -10.27
C LEU A 58 -2.29 1.74 -8.86
N LEU A 59 -2.97 0.61 -8.63
CA LEU A 59 -2.97 -0.10 -7.35
C LEU A 59 -1.60 -0.70 -7.01
N LEU A 60 -0.90 -1.27 -8.02
CA LEU A 60 0.46 -1.81 -7.86
C LEU A 60 1.49 -0.71 -7.58
N VAL A 61 1.46 0.39 -8.34
CA VAL A 61 2.31 1.57 -8.08
C VAL A 61 1.96 2.20 -6.73
N GLY A 62 0.71 2.06 -6.28
CA GLY A 62 0.26 2.44 -4.94
C GLY A 62 1.10 1.84 -3.82
N MET A 63 1.69 0.66 -3.99
CA MET A 63 2.58 0.04 -2.99
C MET A 63 3.85 0.85 -2.68
N LEU A 64 4.21 1.81 -3.53
CA LEU A 64 5.26 2.78 -3.23
C LEU A 64 4.93 3.64 -2.00
N HIS A 65 3.65 3.74 -1.60
CA HIS A 65 3.25 4.47 -0.39
C HIS A 65 3.86 3.82 0.85
N SER A 66 3.47 2.58 1.15
CA SER A 66 4.02 1.85 2.30
C SER A 66 5.48 1.46 2.11
N GLY A 67 5.90 1.11 0.89
CA GLY A 67 7.32 0.84 0.61
C GLY A 67 8.22 2.06 0.89
N GLY A 68 7.79 3.25 0.45
CA GLY A 68 8.49 4.51 0.72
C GLY A 68 8.53 4.84 2.21
N ALA A 69 7.43 4.64 2.92
CA ALA A 69 7.36 4.82 4.38
C ALA A 69 8.31 3.86 5.12
N TYR A 70 8.37 2.60 4.69
CA TYR A 70 9.25 1.59 5.29
C TYR A 70 10.73 1.94 5.09
N LEU A 71 11.12 2.29 3.85
CA LEU A 71 12.48 2.73 3.53
C LEU A 71 12.86 4.03 4.25
N ALA A 72 11.92 4.95 4.42
CA ALA A 72 12.14 6.17 5.21
C ALA A 72 12.35 5.86 6.69
N GLY A 73 11.62 4.88 7.25
CA GLY A 73 11.83 4.39 8.61
C GLY A 73 13.21 3.76 8.83
N LEU A 74 13.79 3.15 7.79
CA LEU A 74 15.17 2.63 7.79
C LEU A 74 16.24 3.70 7.61
N GLY A 75 15.87 4.97 7.41
CA GLY A 75 16.80 6.09 7.27
C GLY A 75 17.14 6.49 5.84
N ILE A 76 16.46 5.94 4.82
CA ILE A 76 16.67 6.35 3.42
C ILE A 76 15.88 7.65 3.16
N THR A 77 16.55 8.79 3.25
CA THR A 77 15.94 10.12 3.17
C THR A 77 15.17 10.36 1.87
N GLY A 78 15.67 9.87 0.72
CA GLY A 78 15.02 10.03 -0.57
C GLY A 78 13.69 9.27 -0.70
N ALA A 79 13.47 8.22 0.09
CA ALA A 79 12.26 7.40 0.03
C ALA A 79 11.00 8.14 0.51
N LYS A 80 11.16 9.23 1.28
CA LYS A 80 10.04 10.08 1.71
C LYS A 80 9.29 10.72 0.54
N LEU A 81 9.95 10.88 -0.62
CA LEU A 81 9.33 11.41 -1.83
C LEU A 81 8.46 10.37 -2.56
N LEU A 82 8.69 9.07 -2.32
CA LEU A 82 7.94 7.99 -2.95
C LEU A 82 6.57 7.80 -2.29
N ALA A 83 6.50 8.00 -0.97
CA ALA A 83 5.28 7.81 -0.21
C ALA A 83 4.08 8.61 -0.76
N PRO A 84 4.17 9.94 -1.01
CA PRO A 84 3.04 10.69 -1.57
C PRO A 84 2.68 10.30 -3.00
N LEU A 85 3.66 9.93 -3.84
CA LEU A 85 3.40 9.45 -5.20
C LEU A 85 2.60 8.15 -5.19
N GLY A 86 2.98 7.22 -4.31
CA GLY A 86 2.22 5.99 -4.06
C GLY A 86 0.80 6.29 -3.57
N ALA A 87 0.62 7.24 -2.65
CA ALA A 87 -0.71 7.60 -2.14
C ALA A 87 -1.65 8.09 -3.25
N VAL A 88 -1.16 9.01 -4.10
CA VAL A 88 -1.94 9.51 -5.25
C VAL A 88 -2.29 8.38 -6.22
N SER A 89 -1.34 7.49 -6.51
CA SER A 89 -1.57 6.33 -7.37
C SER A 89 -2.62 5.39 -6.79
N LEU A 90 -2.54 5.07 -5.49
CA LEU A 90 -3.48 4.19 -4.80
C LEU A 90 -4.90 4.76 -4.85
N ILE A 91 -5.06 6.04 -4.52
CA ILE A 91 -6.35 6.74 -4.59
C ILE A 91 -6.89 6.73 -6.02
N GLY A 92 -6.04 7.03 -7.01
CA GLY A 92 -6.41 6.96 -8.41
C GLY A 92 -6.89 5.56 -8.83
N GLY A 93 -6.19 4.51 -8.39
CA GLY A 93 -6.57 3.12 -8.64
C GLY A 93 -7.94 2.77 -8.06
N ILE A 94 -8.19 3.17 -6.81
CA ILE A 94 -9.49 2.96 -6.13
C ILE A 94 -10.61 3.71 -6.86
N VAL A 95 -10.37 4.96 -7.27
CA VAL A 95 -11.36 5.74 -8.03
C VAL A 95 -11.65 5.09 -9.39
N CYS A 96 -10.63 4.57 -10.08
CA CYS A 96 -10.81 3.83 -11.33
C CYS A 96 -11.59 2.52 -11.16
N MET A 97 -11.57 1.89 -9.98
CA MET A 97 -12.37 0.70 -9.71
C MET A 97 -13.88 0.97 -9.70
N VAL A 98 -14.33 2.18 -9.32
CA VAL A 98 -15.76 2.53 -9.25
C VAL A 98 -16.48 2.29 -10.58
N PRO A 99 -16.05 2.86 -11.72
CA PRO A 99 -16.68 2.59 -13.01
C PRO A 99 -16.47 1.16 -13.53
N VAL A 100 -15.38 0.47 -13.16
CA VAL A 100 -15.16 -0.94 -13.51
C VAL A 100 -16.23 -1.82 -12.86
N LEU A 101 -16.53 -1.56 -11.60
CA LEU A 101 -17.55 -2.28 -10.84
C LEU A 101 -18.97 -1.88 -11.31
N ALA A 102 -19.24 -0.59 -11.54
CA ALA A 102 -20.57 -0.14 -11.99
C ALA A 102 -20.96 -0.71 -13.37
N LYS A 103 -19.98 -0.95 -14.26
CA LYS A 103 -20.22 -1.59 -15.56
C LYS A 103 -20.29 -3.11 -15.49
N ALA A 104 -20.03 -3.71 -14.33
CA ALA A 104 -20.18 -5.14 -14.13
C ALA A 104 -21.65 -5.57 -14.11
N ASP A 105 -22.54 -4.73 -13.56
CA ASP A 105 -23.97 -5.03 -13.39
C ASP A 105 -24.80 -4.86 -14.67
N LEU A 106 -24.21 -4.33 -15.74
CA LEU A 106 -24.87 -4.06 -17.03
C LEU A 106 -24.64 -5.17 -18.08
N GLY A 107 -23.98 -6.27 -17.72
CA GLY A 107 -23.61 -7.36 -18.64
C GLY A 107 -24.21 -8.71 -18.28
#